data_AF-A0A6C0JKJ7-F1
#
_entry.id   AF-A0A6C0JKJ7-F1
#
_cell.length_a   1.000
_cell.length_b   1.000
_cell.length_c   1.000
_cell.angle_alpha   90.00
_cell.angle_beta   90.00
_cell.angle_gamma   90.00
#
_symmetry.space_group_name_H-M   'P 1'
#
loop_
_entity.id
_entity.type
_entity.pdbx_description
1 polymer ?
#
loop_
_entity_poly.entity_id
_entity_poly.type
_entity_poly.pdbx_seq_one_letter_code
_entity_poly.pdbx_strand_id
1 'polypeptide(L)'
;MSNKSQNQNNSVVLNLESLTKQYDTILIQYNQVQSDYINYLQKNPASVQLGKTQNANALTSIPNSTFWGTAGISSSNVSSVAQCSALCSKTPGCSGATYNTTNNSQNNCWLRSGNGIIIAGTNGQYAIVSQSKEYLLTLQTLNSQLIDVNQKIIKLMQDNKNIFLEQGNERRQNYNLLTQNIYKLEEERMNILQQLSYFQTIDEKQNQGELIVTKNYSNYVLLLIIVIFCIIILSKIFINSTSENSGANVGAFSTILFIFIICFFIFFIYAYFYNRI
;
A
#
# COMPACT_ATOMS: atom_id res chain seq x y z
N MET A 1 -55.30 28.87 7.63
CA MET A 1 -54.53 27.70 7.14
C MET A 1 -53.42 28.05 6.12
N SER A 2 -53.40 29.24 5.50
CA SER A 2 -52.40 29.62 4.48
C SER A 2 -50.96 29.82 4.99
N ASN A 3 -50.77 30.31 6.23
CA ASN A 3 -49.44 30.71 6.74
C ASN A 3 -48.49 29.54 7.09
N LYS A 4 -49.01 28.32 7.33
CA LYS A 4 -48.19 27.15 7.69
C LYS A 4 -47.59 26.45 6.46
N SER A 5 -48.31 26.44 5.34
CA SER A 5 -47.88 25.86 4.06
C SER A 5 -46.75 26.68 3.42
N GLN A 6 -46.88 28.01 3.44
CA GLN A 6 -45.88 28.92 2.86
C GLN A 6 -44.53 28.88 3.62
N ASN A 7 -44.57 28.78 4.96
CA ASN A 7 -43.37 28.63 5.77
C ASN A 7 -42.66 27.27 5.56
N GLN A 8 -43.41 26.20 5.31
CA GLN A 8 -42.85 24.89 5.01
C GLN A 8 -42.15 24.87 3.64
N ASN A 9 -42.75 25.48 2.61
CA ASN A 9 -42.16 25.58 1.28
C ASN A 9 -40.85 26.38 1.30
N ASN A 10 -40.81 27.50 2.02
CA ASN A 10 -39.60 28.33 2.15
C ASN A 10 -38.45 27.55 2.83
N SER A 11 -38.76 26.77 3.88
CA SER A 11 -37.75 25.96 4.58
C SER A 11 -37.15 24.86 3.69
N VAL A 12 -37.98 24.16 2.91
CA VAL A 12 -37.51 23.11 1.98
C VAL A 12 -36.60 23.68 0.89
N VAL A 13 -36.96 24.84 0.34
CA VAL A 13 -36.16 25.51 -0.70
C VAL A 13 -34.80 25.98 -0.13
N LEU A 14 -34.78 26.59 1.06
CA LEU A 14 -33.55 27.00 1.73
C LEU A 14 -32.63 25.81 2.04
N ASN A 15 -33.19 24.70 2.51
CA ASN A 15 -32.42 23.49 2.77
C ASN A 15 -31.81 22.91 1.49
N LEU A 16 -32.57 22.91 0.39
CA LEU A 16 -32.05 22.47 -0.90
C LEU A 16 -30.90 23.37 -1.38
N GLU A 17 -31.08 24.68 -1.33
CA GLU A 17 -30.04 25.64 -1.73
C GLU A 17 -28.77 25.48 -0.89
N SER A 18 -28.92 25.27 0.42
CA SER A 18 -27.80 24.98 1.31
C SER A 18 -27.07 23.69 0.92
N LEU A 19 -27.79 22.61 0.61
CA LEU A 19 -27.19 21.34 0.21
C LEU A 19 -26.52 21.44 -1.17
N THR A 20 -27.12 22.14 -2.13
CA THR A 20 -26.52 22.40 -3.45
C THR A 20 -25.23 23.19 -3.32
N LYS A 21 -25.22 24.25 -2.50
CA LYS A 21 -24.00 25.04 -2.25
C LYS A 21 -22.90 24.21 -1.57
N GLN A 22 -23.29 23.32 -0.64
CA GLN A 22 -22.36 22.39 -0.02
C GLN A 22 -21.77 21.42 -1.07
N TYR A 23 -22.60 20.86 -1.93
CA TYR A 23 -22.17 19.98 -3.03
C TYR A 23 -21.16 20.68 -3.94
N ASP A 24 -21.48 21.89 -4.43
CA ASP A 24 -20.61 22.66 -5.31
C ASP A 24 -19.25 22.96 -4.66
N THR A 25 -19.27 23.29 -3.36
CA THR A 25 -18.04 23.54 -2.60
C THR A 25 -17.16 22.28 -2.54
N ILE A 26 -17.75 21.12 -2.25
CA ILE A 26 -17.01 19.85 -2.20
C ILE A 26 -16.51 19.47 -3.60
N LEU A 27 -17.30 19.72 -4.66
CA LEU A 27 -16.91 19.41 -6.03
C LEU A 27 -15.73 20.25 -6.49
N ILE A 28 -15.69 21.54 -6.13
CA ILE A 28 -14.54 22.42 -6.38
C ILE A 28 -13.29 21.86 -5.68
N GLN A 29 -13.40 21.48 -4.40
CA GLN A 29 -12.29 20.88 -3.66
C GLN A 29 -11.82 19.57 -4.30
N TYR A 30 -12.75 18.71 -4.72
CA TYR A 30 -12.44 17.45 -5.38
C TYR A 30 -11.66 17.66 -6.67
N ASN A 31 -12.14 18.56 -7.54
CA ASN A 31 -11.49 18.87 -8.81
C ASN A 31 -10.09 19.49 -8.60
N GLN A 32 -9.94 20.33 -7.58
CA GLN A 32 -8.65 20.91 -7.21
C GLN A 32 -7.65 19.82 -6.79
N VAL A 33 -8.04 18.97 -5.85
CA VAL A 33 -7.20 17.84 -5.37
C VAL A 33 -6.87 16.88 -6.50
N GLN A 34 -7.81 16.63 -7.43
CA GLN A 34 -7.59 15.78 -8.58
C GLN A 34 -6.55 16.38 -9.54
N SER A 35 -6.65 17.68 -9.81
CA SER A 35 -5.67 18.41 -10.62
C SER A 35 -4.29 18.38 -9.97
N ASP A 36 -4.21 18.63 -8.66
CA ASP A 36 -2.97 18.61 -7.90
C ASP A 36 -2.32 17.22 -7.90
N TYR A 37 -3.13 16.16 -7.80
CA TYR A 37 -2.66 14.79 -7.92
C TYR A 37 -2.08 14.49 -9.31
N ILE A 38 -2.79 14.86 -10.38
CA ILE A 38 -2.30 14.69 -11.76
C ILE A 38 -0.99 15.46 -11.96
N ASN A 39 -0.91 16.70 -11.50
CA ASN A 39 0.29 17.52 -11.57
C ASN A 39 1.46 16.89 -10.78
N TYR A 40 1.17 16.34 -9.60
CA TYR A 40 2.16 15.62 -8.80
C TYR A 40 2.70 14.39 -9.55
N LEU A 41 1.83 13.59 -10.17
CA LEU A 41 2.24 12.43 -10.97
C LEU A 41 3.10 12.82 -12.17
N GLN A 42 2.75 13.92 -12.86
CA GLN A 42 3.53 14.43 -14.01
C GLN A 42 4.91 14.93 -13.59
N LYS A 43 5.01 15.64 -12.46
CA LYS A 43 6.29 16.15 -11.93
C LYS A 43 7.18 15.03 -11.38
N ASN A 44 6.59 13.93 -10.94
CA ASN A 44 7.28 12.80 -10.34
C ASN A 44 7.00 11.51 -11.13
N PRO A 45 7.49 11.35 -12.37
CA PRO A 45 7.21 10.16 -13.18
C PRO A 45 7.76 8.86 -12.55
N ALA A 46 8.74 8.95 -11.64
CA ALA A 46 9.18 7.82 -10.82
C ALA A 46 8.12 7.36 -9.80
N SER A 47 7.20 8.25 -9.38
CA SER A 47 6.03 7.90 -8.58
C SER A 47 4.91 7.25 -9.41
N VAL A 48 4.97 7.36 -10.74
CA VAL A 48 4.09 6.66 -11.70
C VAL A 48 4.57 5.23 -11.96
N GLN A 49 5.88 4.97 -11.84
CA GLN A 49 6.41 3.61 -11.67
C GLN A 49 6.37 3.21 -10.20
N LEU A 50 5.15 3.09 -9.68
CA LEU A 50 4.86 2.40 -8.43
C LEU A 50 5.54 1.00 -8.46
N GLY A 51 6.75 0.83 -7.91
CA GLY A 51 7.44 -0.47 -7.87
C GLY A 51 8.93 -0.52 -8.18
N LYS A 52 9.66 0.60 -8.38
CA LYS A 52 11.14 0.58 -8.43
C LYS A 52 11.77 1.34 -7.26
N THR A 53 12.38 0.55 -6.38
CA THR A 53 13.44 0.81 -5.40
C THR A 53 13.81 2.27 -5.07
N GLN A 54 13.65 2.57 -3.78
CA GLN A 54 14.45 3.45 -2.93
C GLN A 54 14.42 4.96 -3.29
N ASN A 55 13.70 5.71 -2.44
CA ASN A 55 13.54 7.17 -2.38
C ASN A 55 12.33 7.84 -3.10
N ALA A 56 11.42 7.12 -3.75
CA ALA A 56 10.38 7.76 -4.58
C ALA A 56 9.02 8.05 -3.92
N ASN A 57 8.79 7.68 -2.66
CA ASN A 57 7.59 8.08 -1.91
C ASN A 57 8.02 8.89 -0.71
N ALA A 58 8.32 10.18 -0.92
CA ALA A 58 8.49 11.11 0.19
C ALA A 58 7.24 11.00 1.07
N LEU A 59 7.42 10.46 2.27
CA LEU A 59 6.36 10.45 3.27
C LEU A 59 6.14 11.90 3.69
N THR A 60 4.89 12.31 3.69
CA THR A 60 4.44 13.61 4.14
C THR A 60 3.77 13.46 5.49
N SER A 61 3.89 14.49 6.32
CA SER A 61 3.30 14.53 7.65
C SER A 61 2.17 15.56 7.69
N ILE A 62 0.97 15.10 8.00
CA ILE A 62 -0.24 15.91 8.05
C ILE A 62 -0.53 16.21 9.53
N PRO A 63 -0.45 17.47 9.97
CA PRO A 63 -0.67 17.83 11.38
C PRO A 63 -2.14 17.63 11.79
N ASN A 64 -2.34 17.46 13.10
CA ASN A 64 -3.64 17.27 13.75
C ASN A 64 -4.47 16.15 13.11
N SER A 65 -3.80 15.08 12.68
CA SER A 65 -4.40 14.00 11.91
C SER A 65 -3.85 12.65 12.36
N THR A 66 -4.62 11.60 12.16
CA THR A 66 -4.26 10.20 12.45
C THR A 66 -4.50 9.36 11.21
N PHE A 67 -3.51 8.54 10.84
CA PHE A 67 -3.70 7.51 9.82
C PHE A 67 -4.16 6.21 10.48
N TRP A 68 -5.36 5.75 10.11
CA TRP A 68 -5.96 4.54 10.64
C TRP A 68 -5.98 3.43 9.58
N GLY A 69 -4.84 2.74 9.44
CA GLY A 69 -4.68 1.54 8.60
C GLY A 69 -5.62 0.38 8.97
N THR A 70 -5.72 -0.60 8.09
CA THR A 70 -6.58 -1.79 8.27
C THR A 70 -6.02 -2.76 9.31
N ALA A 71 -4.70 -2.79 9.49
CA ALA A 71 -4.04 -3.58 10.52
C ALA A 71 -2.89 -2.80 11.18
N GLY A 72 -2.65 -3.07 12.46
CA GLY A 72 -1.49 -2.57 13.19
C GLY A 72 -0.27 -3.42 12.89
N ILE A 73 0.88 -2.78 12.69
CA ILE A 73 2.16 -3.48 12.52
C ILE A 73 2.93 -3.44 13.83
N SER A 74 3.17 -2.24 14.35
CA SER A 74 3.91 -2.06 15.59
C SER A 74 3.61 -0.70 16.22
N SER A 75 3.98 -0.59 17.50
CA SER A 75 3.99 0.64 18.26
C SER A 75 5.39 0.83 18.84
N SER A 76 5.97 2.02 18.72
CA SER A 76 7.32 2.29 19.23
C SER A 76 7.46 3.73 19.69
N ASN A 77 8.20 3.94 20.78
CA ASN A 77 8.54 5.28 21.23
C ASN A 77 9.64 5.86 20.34
N VAL A 78 9.38 7.03 19.76
CA VAL A 78 10.33 7.77 18.91
C VAL A 78 10.31 9.24 19.30
N SER A 79 11.40 9.97 19.12
CA SER A 79 11.48 11.36 19.60
C SER A 79 10.96 12.41 18.62
N SER A 80 10.64 12.03 17.37
CA SER A 80 10.18 12.98 16.35
C SER A 80 9.33 12.34 15.24
N VAL A 81 8.58 13.19 14.52
CA VAL A 81 7.85 12.84 13.30
C VAL A 81 8.77 12.20 12.27
N ALA A 82 9.97 12.77 12.09
CA ALA A 82 10.97 12.28 11.13
C ALA A 82 11.43 10.84 11.47
N GLN A 83 11.61 10.53 12.76
CA GLN A 83 11.94 9.16 13.17
C GLN A 83 10.77 8.20 12.94
N CYS A 84 9.52 8.61 13.22
CA CYS A 84 8.35 7.78 12.93
C CYS A 84 8.20 7.52 11.43
N SER A 85 8.43 8.54 10.60
CA SER A 85 8.45 8.45 9.15
C SER A 85 9.52 7.48 8.66
N ALA A 86 10.76 7.64 9.13
CA ALA A 86 11.87 6.75 8.78
C ALA A 86 11.60 5.29 9.22
N LEU A 87 10.97 5.11 10.38
CA LEU A 87 10.57 3.79 10.86
C LEU A 87 9.53 3.15 9.93
N CYS A 88 8.51 3.90 9.50
CA CYS A 88 7.54 3.40 8.53
C CYS A 88 8.20 3.06 7.19
N SER A 89 9.03 3.95 6.63
CA SER A 89 9.74 3.70 5.36
C SER A 89 10.64 2.46 5.39
N LYS A 90 11.16 2.10 6.56
CA LYS A 90 12.01 0.90 6.75
C LYS A 90 11.23 -0.35 7.10
N THR A 91 9.98 -0.22 7.53
CA THR A 91 9.17 -1.35 8.00
C THR A 91 8.40 -1.92 6.82
N PRO A 92 8.71 -3.17 6.40
CA PRO A 92 7.99 -3.78 5.30
C PRO A 92 6.49 -3.89 5.60
N GLY A 93 5.64 -3.58 4.62
CA GLY A 93 4.18 -3.54 4.81
C GLY A 93 3.64 -2.27 5.46
N CYS A 94 4.49 -1.32 5.87
CA CYS A 94 4.02 -0.05 6.42
C CYS A 94 3.50 0.87 5.32
N SER A 95 2.17 1.02 5.29
CA SER A 95 1.48 1.86 4.32
C SER A 95 1.18 3.26 4.87
N GLY A 96 1.49 3.50 6.14
CA GLY A 96 1.38 4.77 6.84
C GLY A 96 1.57 4.62 8.34
N ALA A 97 1.75 5.74 9.03
CA ALA A 97 1.96 5.79 10.47
C ALA A 97 1.23 6.96 11.12
N THR A 98 1.08 6.91 12.44
CA THR A 98 0.66 8.06 13.24
C THR A 98 1.71 8.34 14.30
N TYR A 99 2.23 9.57 14.32
CA TYR A 99 3.08 10.06 15.40
C TYR A 99 2.24 10.86 16.39
N ASN A 100 2.40 10.61 17.69
CA ASN A 100 1.61 11.24 18.73
C ASN A 100 2.49 11.79 19.86
N THR A 101 2.41 13.10 20.13
CA THR A 101 3.16 13.80 21.19
C THR A 101 2.37 14.03 22.48
N THR A 102 1.11 13.58 22.59
CA THR A 102 0.23 13.96 23.72
C THR A 102 0.54 13.25 25.04
N ASN A 103 1.39 12.21 25.03
CA ASN A 103 1.73 11.46 26.24
C ASN A 103 3.03 12.00 26.86
N ASN A 104 2.93 13.01 27.72
CA ASN A 104 3.92 13.51 28.70
C ASN A 104 5.22 12.67 28.82
N SER A 105 6.15 12.81 27.86
CA SER A 105 7.51 12.20 27.78
C SER A 105 7.70 10.92 26.96
N GLN A 106 6.64 10.33 26.37
CA GLN A 106 6.76 9.18 25.45
C GLN A 106 5.97 9.44 24.18
N ASN A 107 6.62 10.06 23.19
CA ASN A 107 5.99 10.21 21.89
C ASN A 107 5.95 8.84 21.21
N ASN A 108 4.76 8.45 20.77
CA ASN A 108 4.54 7.11 20.23
C ASN A 108 4.33 7.18 18.73
N CYS A 109 4.85 6.19 18.02
CA CYS A 109 4.68 5.97 16.60
C CYS A 109 3.90 4.68 16.38
N TRP A 110 2.73 4.80 15.76
CA TRP A 110 1.88 3.67 15.40
C TRP A 110 2.01 3.38 13.92
N LEU A 111 2.73 2.31 13.58
CA LEU A 111 2.88 1.84 12.20
C LEU A 111 1.69 0.98 11.81
N ARG A 112 1.15 1.20 10.61
CA ARG A 112 -0.01 0.47 10.12
C ARG A 112 0.14 0.07 8.66
N SER A 113 -0.60 -0.97 8.28
CA SER A 113 -0.70 -1.45 6.91
C SER A 113 -2.08 -1.18 6.32
N GLY A 114 -2.17 -1.33 4.99
CA GLY A 114 -3.40 -1.32 4.22
C GLY A 114 -4.01 0.04 3.86
N ASN A 115 -5.27 0.01 3.40
CA ASN A 115 -6.01 1.15 2.82
C ASN A 115 -6.80 1.90 3.90
N GLY A 116 -6.09 2.27 4.96
CA GLY A 116 -6.65 3.09 6.02
C GLY A 116 -7.09 4.46 5.55
N ILE A 117 -7.82 5.15 6.39
CA ILE A 117 -8.24 6.55 6.18
C ILE A 117 -7.39 7.49 7.03
N ILE A 118 -7.31 8.76 6.61
CA ILE A 118 -6.83 9.84 7.46
C ILE A 118 -8.06 10.42 8.16
N ILE A 119 -8.03 10.45 9.49
CA ILE A 119 -9.08 11.04 10.32
C ILE A 119 -8.51 12.23 11.10
N ALA A 120 -9.40 13.12 11.52
CA ALA A 120 -9.05 14.21 12.41
C ALA A 120 -8.41 13.65 13.69
N GLY A 121 -7.23 14.17 14.01
CA GLY A 121 -6.51 13.89 15.24
C GLY A 121 -6.65 15.02 16.25
N THR A 122 -5.99 14.83 17.38
CA THR A 122 -5.81 15.85 18.41
C THR A 122 -4.53 16.66 18.15
N ASN A 123 -4.38 17.79 18.85
CA ASN A 123 -3.16 18.59 18.77
C ASN A 123 -1.94 17.75 19.18
N GLY A 124 -0.90 17.74 18.34
CA GLY A 124 0.29 16.91 18.54
C GLY A 124 0.25 15.53 17.86
N GLN A 125 -0.82 15.22 17.13
CA GLN A 125 -0.89 14.03 16.27
C GLN A 125 -0.55 14.36 14.82
N TYR A 126 0.20 13.48 14.17
CA TYR A 126 0.60 13.61 12.77
C TYR A 126 0.33 12.32 12.04
N ALA A 127 -0.47 12.38 10.97
CA ALA A 127 -0.61 11.27 10.03
C ALA A 127 0.57 11.30 9.07
N ILE A 128 1.19 10.14 8.83
CA ILE A 128 2.35 10.00 7.96
C ILE A 128 2.00 8.99 6.87
N VAL A 129 1.92 9.46 5.63
CA VAL A 129 1.60 8.64 4.45
C VAL A 129 2.43 9.12 3.26
N SER A 130 2.47 8.39 2.14
CA SER A 130 3.05 8.94 0.91
C SER A 130 2.18 10.06 0.37
N GLN A 131 2.79 11.05 -0.31
CA GLN A 131 2.04 12.16 -0.89
C GLN A 131 0.98 11.70 -1.91
N SER A 132 1.29 10.69 -2.74
CA SER A 132 0.29 10.07 -3.63
C SER A 132 -0.91 9.51 -2.85
N LYS A 133 -0.66 8.88 -1.71
CA LYS A 133 -1.71 8.29 -0.89
C LYS A 133 -2.53 9.36 -0.16
N GLU A 134 -1.91 10.45 0.28
CA GLU A 134 -2.63 11.62 0.81
C GLU A 134 -3.66 12.13 -0.20
N TYR A 135 -3.24 12.36 -1.46
CA TYR A 135 -4.17 12.78 -2.52
C TYR A 135 -5.31 11.78 -2.72
N LEU A 136 -5.01 10.49 -2.84
CA LEU A 136 -6.02 9.46 -3.06
C LEU A 136 -7.01 9.32 -1.90
N LEU A 137 -6.55 9.39 -0.65
CA LEU A 137 -7.42 9.35 0.53
C LEU A 137 -8.29 10.61 0.64
N THR A 138 -7.74 11.77 0.26
CA THR A 138 -8.50 13.02 0.19
C THR A 138 -9.57 12.95 -0.89
N LEU A 139 -9.23 12.47 -2.09
CA LEU A 139 -10.19 12.23 -3.19
C LEU A 139 -11.29 11.24 -2.77
N GLN A 140 -10.92 10.15 -2.10
CA GLN A 140 -11.88 9.17 -1.58
C GLN A 140 -12.86 9.81 -0.59
N THR A 141 -12.34 10.65 0.32
CA THR A 141 -13.15 11.34 1.33
C THR A 141 -14.12 12.33 0.68
N LEU A 142 -13.62 13.18 -0.22
CA LEU A 142 -14.43 14.17 -0.94
C LEU A 142 -15.49 13.49 -1.82
N ASN A 143 -15.13 12.41 -2.51
CA ASN A 143 -16.07 11.61 -3.30
C ASN A 143 -17.19 11.01 -2.42
N SER A 144 -16.86 10.47 -1.25
CA SER A 144 -17.86 9.97 -0.29
C SER A 144 -18.78 11.09 0.21
N GLN A 145 -18.26 12.29 0.44
CA GLN A 145 -19.06 13.45 0.83
C GLN A 145 -19.98 13.93 -0.30
N LEU A 146 -19.51 13.92 -1.55
CA LEU A 146 -20.35 14.22 -2.73
C LEU A 146 -21.52 13.24 -2.85
N ILE A 147 -21.27 11.95 -2.64
CA ILE A 147 -22.33 10.92 -2.67
C ILE A 147 -23.34 11.17 -1.53
N ASP A 148 -22.90 11.40 -0.30
CA ASP A 148 -23.78 11.66 0.85
C ASP A 148 -24.64 12.91 0.66
N VAL A 149 -24.05 14.02 0.20
CA VAL A 149 -24.81 15.26 -0.08
C VAL A 149 -25.80 15.04 -1.23
N ASN A 150 -25.41 14.33 -2.29
CA ASN A 150 -26.34 13.98 -3.37
C ASN A 150 -27.52 13.14 -2.88
N GLN A 151 -27.28 12.14 -2.03
CA GLN A 151 -28.34 11.33 -1.44
C GLN A 151 -29.30 12.18 -0.60
N LYS A 152 -28.78 13.13 0.18
CA LYS A 152 -29.59 14.08 0.96
C LYS A 152 -30.45 14.97 0.06
N ILE A 153 -29.89 15.48 -1.04
CA ILE A 153 -30.63 16.27 -2.03
C ILE A 153 -31.75 15.43 -2.64
N ILE A 154 -31.46 14.23 -3.13
CA ILE A 154 -32.46 13.32 -3.72
C ILE A 154 -33.58 13.03 -2.73
N LYS A 155 -33.22 12.70 -1.48
CA LYS A 155 -34.20 12.41 -0.43
C LYS A 155 -35.09 13.63 -0.15
N LEU A 156 -34.50 14.82 0.02
CA LEU A 156 -35.26 16.06 0.23
C LEU A 156 -36.21 16.34 -0.93
N MET A 157 -35.79 16.07 -2.17
CA MET A 157 -36.62 16.21 -3.37
C MET A 157 -37.77 15.20 -3.43
N GLN A 158 -37.51 13.95 -3.05
CA GLN A 158 -38.53 12.90 -3.03
C GLN A 158 -39.58 13.16 -1.94
N ASP A 159 -39.13 13.49 -0.72
CA ASP A 159 -40.00 13.75 0.44
C ASP A 159 -40.92 14.96 0.20
N ASN A 160 -40.53 15.88 -0.67
CA ASN A 160 -41.25 17.12 -0.95
C ASN A 160 -41.67 17.24 -2.42
N LYS A 161 -41.88 16.10 -3.10
CA LYS A 161 -42.14 16.01 -4.55
C LYS A 161 -43.18 17.02 -5.05
N ASN A 162 -44.27 17.23 -4.32
CA ASN A 162 -45.34 18.14 -4.74
C ASN A 162 -44.87 19.60 -4.81
N ILE A 163 -44.04 20.05 -3.86
CA ILE A 163 -43.43 21.38 -3.85
C ILE A 163 -42.49 21.54 -5.06
N PHE A 164 -41.81 20.47 -5.46
CA PHE A 164 -40.88 20.47 -6.59
C PHE A 164 -41.56 20.37 -7.96
N LEU A 165 -42.67 19.61 -8.06
CA LEU A 165 -43.43 19.48 -9.30
C LEU A 165 -44.11 20.78 -9.70
N GLU A 166 -44.51 21.61 -8.73
CA GLU A 166 -45.05 22.95 -8.98
C GLU A 166 -44.00 23.94 -9.52
N GLN A 167 -42.71 23.64 -9.39
CA GLN A 167 -41.60 24.54 -9.74
C GLN A 167 -40.97 24.29 -11.13
N GLY A 168 -41.60 23.46 -11.98
CA GLY A 168 -41.31 23.40 -13.43
C GLY A 168 -40.26 22.36 -13.91
N ASN A 169 -39.99 22.37 -15.23
CA ASN A 169 -39.19 21.35 -15.92
C ASN A 169 -37.68 21.39 -15.61
N GLU A 170 -37.13 22.56 -15.29
CA GLU A 170 -35.69 22.75 -15.05
C GLU A 170 -35.20 21.97 -13.81
N ARG A 171 -36.00 21.95 -12.73
CA ARG A 171 -35.69 21.15 -11.52
C ARG A 171 -35.77 19.64 -11.78
N ARG A 172 -36.62 19.20 -12.71
CA ARG A 172 -36.71 17.79 -13.12
C ARG A 172 -35.47 17.34 -13.90
N GLN A 173 -34.92 18.21 -14.76
CA GLN A 173 -33.66 17.94 -15.46
C GLN A 173 -32.48 17.89 -14.49
N ASN A 174 -32.42 18.82 -13.53
CA ASN A 174 -31.40 18.82 -12.49
C ASN A 174 -31.43 17.53 -11.64
N TYR A 175 -32.61 17.00 -11.34
CA TYR A 175 -32.75 15.71 -10.64
C TYR A 175 -32.12 14.53 -11.41
N ASN A 176 -32.38 14.46 -12.72
CA ASN A 176 -31.83 13.39 -13.55
C ASN A 176 -30.29 13.50 -13.65
N LEU A 177 -29.77 14.71 -13.83
CA LEU A 177 -28.33 14.98 -13.86
C LEU A 177 -27.67 14.60 -12.53
N LEU A 178 -28.30 14.92 -11.40
CA LEU A 178 -27.81 14.56 -10.08
C LEU A 178 -27.72 13.03 -9.89
N THR A 179 -28.73 12.31 -10.37
CA THR A 179 -28.75 10.85 -10.35
C THR A 179 -27.64 10.26 -11.24
N GLN A 180 -27.41 10.83 -12.41
CA GLN A 180 -26.30 10.42 -13.29
C GLN A 180 -24.93 10.68 -12.65
N ASN A 181 -24.76 11.82 -11.97
CA ASN A 181 -23.52 12.16 -11.28
C ASN A 181 -23.18 11.16 -10.17
N ILE A 182 -24.18 10.57 -9.48
CA ILE A 182 -23.91 9.52 -8.48
C ILE A 182 -23.22 8.31 -9.13
N TYR A 183 -23.71 7.82 -10.27
CA TYR A 183 -23.09 6.67 -10.93
C TYR A 183 -21.64 6.93 -11.32
N LYS A 184 -21.36 8.13 -11.85
CA LYS A 184 -19.99 8.55 -12.18
C LYS A 184 -19.11 8.63 -10.93
N LEU A 185 -19.61 9.17 -9.83
CA LEU A 185 -18.87 9.26 -8.57
C LEU A 185 -18.54 7.87 -8.00
N GLU A 186 -19.45 6.91 -8.08
CA GLU A 186 -19.18 5.54 -7.65
C GLU A 186 -18.15 4.83 -8.54
N GLU A 187 -18.17 5.06 -9.85
CA GLU A 187 -17.14 4.56 -10.77
C GLU A 187 -15.75 5.13 -10.41
N GLU A 188 -15.65 6.45 -10.21
CA GLU A 188 -14.42 7.11 -9.79
C GLU A 188 -13.92 6.59 -8.43
N ARG A 189 -14.83 6.33 -7.49
CA ARG A 189 -14.51 5.71 -6.21
C ARG A 189 -13.87 4.34 -6.38
N MET A 190 -14.40 3.50 -7.27
CA MET A 190 -13.82 2.19 -7.56
C MET A 190 -12.42 2.30 -8.15
N ASN A 191 -12.20 3.27 -9.04
CA ASN A 191 -10.87 3.55 -9.60
C ASN A 191 -9.88 4.00 -8.51
N ILE A 192 -10.30 4.87 -7.58
CA ILE A 192 -9.47 5.29 -6.44
C ILE A 192 -9.13 4.09 -5.53
N LEU A 193 -10.11 3.23 -5.24
CA LEU A 193 -9.90 2.03 -4.43
C LEU A 193 -8.91 1.05 -5.09
N GLN A 194 -8.98 0.90 -6.42
CA GLN A 194 -8.03 0.09 -7.18
C GLN A 194 -6.61 0.68 -7.12
N GLN A 195 -6.47 2.01 -7.21
CA GLN A 195 -5.16 2.65 -7.05
C GLN A 195 -4.61 2.49 -5.62
N LEU A 196 -5.47 2.58 -4.60
CA LEU A 196 -5.09 2.35 -3.21
C LEU A 196 -4.63 0.90 -2.97
N SER A 197 -5.31 -0.10 -3.55
CA SER A 197 -4.92 -1.51 -3.37
C SER A 197 -3.56 -1.84 -3.98
N TYR A 198 -3.15 -1.14 -5.05
CA TYR A 198 -1.82 -1.29 -5.64
C TYR A 198 -0.71 -1.02 -4.61
N PHE A 199 -0.85 0.00 -3.74
CA PHE A 199 0.13 0.30 -2.70
C PHE A 199 0.35 -0.88 -1.74
N GLN A 200 -0.67 -1.70 -1.48
CA GLN A 200 -0.53 -2.90 -0.64
C GLN A 200 0.31 -3.98 -1.34
N THR A 201 0.06 -4.20 -2.63
CA THR A 201 0.70 -5.29 -3.38
C THR A 201 2.19 -5.06 -3.66
N ILE A 202 2.65 -3.80 -3.74
CA ILE A 202 4.09 -3.52 -3.84
C ILE A 202 4.79 -3.94 -2.56
N ASP A 203 4.21 -3.60 -1.41
CA ASP A 203 4.83 -3.88 -0.11
C ASP A 203 4.88 -5.40 0.15
N GLU A 204 3.84 -6.14 -0.25
CA GLU A 204 3.82 -7.61 -0.21
C GLU A 204 4.89 -8.23 -1.12
N LYS A 205 5.11 -7.68 -2.32
CA LYS A 205 6.17 -8.14 -3.23
C LYS A 205 7.56 -7.83 -2.70
N GLN A 206 7.74 -6.73 -1.96
CA GLN A 206 9.01 -6.41 -1.30
C GLN A 206 9.34 -7.43 -0.20
N ASN A 207 8.35 -7.87 0.58
CA ASN A 207 8.51 -8.97 1.55
C ASN A 207 8.93 -10.29 0.89
N GLN A 208 8.44 -10.58 -0.31
CA GLN A 208 8.81 -11.79 -1.05
C GLN A 208 10.18 -11.68 -1.73
N GLY A 209 10.60 -10.47 -2.12
CA GLY A 209 11.91 -10.22 -2.74
C GLY A 209 13.09 -10.57 -1.81
N GLU A 210 13.01 -10.23 -0.52
CA GLU A 210 14.03 -10.58 0.47
C GLU A 210 14.12 -12.10 0.73
N LEU A 211 12.99 -12.81 0.66
CA LEU A 211 12.95 -14.27 0.73
C LEU A 211 13.60 -14.95 -0.48
N ILE A 212 13.47 -14.38 -1.68
CA ILE A 212 14.07 -14.93 -2.91
C ILE A 212 15.60 -14.77 -2.90
N VAL A 213 16.12 -13.64 -2.40
CA VAL A 213 17.57 -13.43 -2.27
C VAL A 213 18.18 -14.42 -1.27
N THR A 214 17.48 -14.70 -0.18
CA THR A 214 17.92 -15.68 0.83
C THR A 214 17.93 -17.12 0.30
N LYS A 215 16.96 -17.48 -0.56
CA LYS A 215 16.90 -18.81 -1.19
C LYS A 215 18.08 -19.07 -2.12
N ASN A 216 18.46 -18.08 -2.94
CA ASN A 216 19.62 -18.22 -3.83
C ASN A 216 20.94 -18.20 -3.05
N TYR A 217 21.05 -17.38 -1.99
CA TYR A 217 22.24 -17.33 -1.14
C TYR A 217 22.55 -18.68 -0.49
N SER A 218 21.55 -19.39 0.05
CA SER A 218 21.72 -20.73 0.61
C SER A 218 22.24 -21.75 -0.41
N ASN A 219 21.85 -21.62 -1.68
CA ASN A 219 22.34 -22.49 -2.74
C ASN A 219 23.82 -22.20 -3.09
N TYR A 220 24.20 -20.92 -3.13
CA TYR A 220 25.61 -20.53 -3.34
C TYR A 220 26.53 -20.98 -2.20
N VAL A 221 26.09 -20.86 -0.94
CA VAL A 221 26.84 -21.33 0.23
C VAL A 221 27.02 -22.86 0.19
N LEU A 222 25.99 -23.60 -0.21
CA LEU A 222 26.06 -25.05 -0.34
C LEU A 222 27.02 -25.49 -1.47
N LEU A 223 26.97 -24.83 -2.63
CA LEU A 223 27.91 -25.08 -3.73
C LEU A 223 29.36 -24.77 -3.32
N LEU A 224 29.59 -23.71 -2.55
CA LEU A 224 30.92 -23.35 -2.06
C LEU A 224 31.49 -24.41 -1.11
N ILE A 225 30.66 -25.00 -0.23
CA ILE A 225 31.07 -26.11 0.65
C ILE A 225 31.45 -27.36 -0.18
N ILE A 226 30.67 -27.69 -1.22
CA ILE A 226 30.97 -28.81 -2.12
C ILE A 226 32.32 -28.61 -2.82
N VAL A 227 32.59 -27.41 -3.33
CA VAL A 227 33.86 -27.08 -3.98
C VAL A 227 35.04 -27.22 -3.02
N ILE A 228 34.93 -26.75 -1.78
CA ILE A 228 35.97 -26.91 -0.76
C ILE A 228 36.22 -28.40 -0.48
N PHE A 229 35.17 -29.20 -0.37
CA PHE A 229 35.28 -30.64 -0.14
C PHE A 229 36.01 -31.35 -1.30
N CYS A 230 35.69 -30.99 -2.54
CA CYS A 230 36.37 -31.48 -3.73
C CYS A 230 37.87 -31.12 -3.73
N ILE A 231 38.22 -29.88 -3.36
CA ILE A 231 39.63 -29.44 -3.29
C ILE A 231 40.40 -30.25 -2.23
N ILE A 232 39.81 -30.46 -1.05
CA ILE A 232 40.43 -31.27 0.03
C ILE A 232 40.68 -32.70 -0.45
N ILE A 233 39.70 -33.32 -1.10
CA ILE A 233 39.84 -34.69 -1.64
C ILE A 233 40.95 -34.74 -2.70
N LEU A 234 40.95 -33.82 -3.67
CA LEU A 234 41.97 -33.76 -4.72
C LEU A 234 43.38 -33.56 -4.15
N SER A 235 43.52 -32.69 -3.14
CA SER A 235 44.81 -32.46 -2.47
C SER A 235 45.35 -33.73 -1.78
N LYS A 236 44.50 -34.54 -1.13
CA LYS A 236 44.92 -35.79 -0.51
C LYS A 236 45.33 -36.87 -1.51
N ILE A 237 44.68 -36.90 -2.68
CA ILE A 237 45.05 -37.84 -3.76
C ILE A 237 46.44 -37.48 -4.31
N PHE A 238 46.74 -36.19 -4.48
CA PHE A 238 47.99 -35.73 -5.06
C PHE A 238 49.20 -35.90 -4.11
N ILE A 239 48.98 -35.79 -2.79
CA ILE A 239 50.06 -35.91 -1.78
C ILE A 239 50.47 -37.38 -1.55
N ASN A 240 49.58 -38.34 -1.77
CA ASN A 240 49.86 -39.76 -1.53
C ASN A 240 50.56 -40.48 -2.70
N SER A 241 50.77 -39.82 -3.84
CA SER A 241 51.37 -40.43 -5.04
C SER A 241 52.91 -40.42 -5.08
N THR A 242 53.60 -39.94 -4.05
CA THR A 242 55.08 -39.85 -4.02
C THR A 242 55.77 -40.85 -3.10
N SER A 243 55.15 -41.98 -2.76
CA SER A 243 55.87 -43.08 -2.09
C SER A 243 56.07 -44.23 -3.07
N GLU A 244 57.29 -44.32 -3.61
CA GLU A 244 57.80 -45.52 -4.27
C GLU A 244 57.71 -46.72 -3.32
N ASN A 245 56.91 -47.73 -3.68
CA ASN A 245 57.39 -49.10 -3.72
C ASN A 245 56.43 -49.97 -4.52
N SER A 246 57.02 -50.66 -5.48
CA SER A 246 56.42 -51.61 -6.40
C SER A 246 55.69 -52.76 -5.70
N GLY A 247 54.37 -52.80 -5.82
CA GLY A 247 53.54 -53.93 -5.42
C GLY A 247 52.06 -53.67 -5.76
N ALA A 248 51.62 -54.19 -6.91
CA ALA A 248 50.23 -54.30 -7.40
C ALA A 248 49.19 -53.34 -6.78
N ASN A 249 49.02 -52.17 -7.42
CA ASN A 249 48.03 -51.14 -7.11
C ASN A 249 46.57 -51.58 -7.39
N VAL A 250 46.03 -52.52 -6.61
CA VAL A 250 44.61 -52.88 -6.64
C VAL A 250 43.79 -51.99 -5.68
N GLY A 251 44.43 -51.32 -4.71
CA GLY A 251 43.77 -50.45 -3.73
C GLY A 251 43.34 -49.06 -4.24
N ALA A 252 44.11 -48.46 -5.16
CA ALA A 252 43.86 -47.09 -5.63
C ALA A 252 42.58 -46.99 -6.48
N PHE A 253 42.32 -47.97 -7.35
CA PHE A 253 41.09 -48.02 -8.16
C PHE A 253 39.82 -48.15 -7.31
N SER A 254 39.89 -48.92 -6.20
CA SER A 254 38.76 -49.07 -5.28
C SER A 254 38.39 -47.73 -4.63
N THR A 255 39.38 -46.95 -4.20
CA THR A 255 39.12 -45.63 -3.58
C THR A 255 38.55 -44.61 -4.56
N ILE A 256 39.03 -44.58 -5.80
CA ILE A 256 38.53 -43.67 -6.85
C ILE A 256 37.08 -44.01 -7.20
N LEU A 257 36.74 -45.30 -7.30
CA LEU A 257 35.40 -45.76 -7.64
C LEU A 257 34.41 -45.46 -6.49
N PHE A 258 34.85 -45.56 -5.23
CA PHE A 258 34.03 -45.17 -4.08
C PHE A 258 33.74 -43.66 -4.03
N ILE A 259 34.72 -42.83 -4.39
CA ILE A 259 34.55 -41.37 -4.47
C ILE A 259 33.57 -40.99 -5.60
N PHE A 260 33.68 -41.63 -6.76
CA PHE A 260 32.74 -41.41 -7.87
C PHE A 260 31.30 -41.76 -7.47
N ILE A 261 31.10 -42.85 -6.74
CA ILE A 261 29.78 -43.24 -6.24
C ILE A 261 29.24 -42.19 -5.26
N ILE A 262 30.04 -41.70 -4.32
CA ILE A 262 29.61 -40.67 -3.37
C ILE A 262 29.24 -39.36 -4.09
N CYS A 263 30.07 -38.92 -5.05
CA CYS A 263 29.77 -37.73 -5.85
C CYS A 263 28.49 -37.88 -6.68
N PHE A 264 28.26 -39.07 -7.24
CA PHE A 264 27.05 -39.38 -8.00
C PHE A 264 25.80 -39.38 -7.12
N PHE A 265 25.88 -39.93 -5.91
CA PHE A 265 24.78 -39.87 -4.93
C PHE A 265 24.49 -38.44 -4.47
N ILE A 266 25.52 -37.64 -4.21
CA ILE A 266 25.34 -36.22 -3.85
C ILE A 266 24.68 -35.45 -5.00
N PHE A 267 25.08 -35.71 -6.25
CA PHE A 267 24.47 -35.11 -7.44
C PHE A 267 22.99 -35.51 -7.59
N PHE A 268 22.66 -36.79 -7.39
CA PHE A 268 21.28 -37.26 -7.46
C PHE A 268 20.39 -36.69 -6.35
N ILE A 269 20.91 -36.60 -5.13
CA ILE A 269 20.20 -35.96 -4.01
C ILE A 269 19.95 -34.48 -4.34
N TYR A 270 20.97 -33.78 -4.84
CA TYR A 270 20.84 -32.38 -5.27
C TYR A 270 19.80 -32.22 -6.40
N ALA A 271 19.85 -33.04 -7.44
CA ALA A 271 18.90 -33.00 -8.55
C ALA A 271 17.46 -33.34 -8.12
N TYR A 272 17.31 -34.28 -7.18
CA TYR A 272 16.01 -34.66 -6.62
C TYR A 272 15.39 -33.51 -5.80
N PHE A 273 16.16 -32.83 -4.96
CA PHE A 273 15.68 -31.68 -4.20
C PHE A 273 15.44 -30.45 -5.09
N TYR A 274 16.23 -30.26 -6.15
CA TYR A 274 16.04 -29.17 -7.12
C TYR A 274 14.72 -29.30 -7.90
N ASN A 275 14.33 -30.50 -8.32
CA ASN A 275 13.10 -30.73 -9.09
C ASN A 275 11.81 -30.70 -8.25
N ARG A 276 11.90 -30.64 -6.91
CA ARG A 276 10.75 -30.68 -6.01
C ARG A 276 10.37 -29.32 -5.41
N ILE A 277 11.09 -28.26 -5.78
CA ILE A 277 10.95 -26.88 -5.31
C ILE A 277 10.45 -26.00 -6.45
#